data_AF-A0A914JVQ6-F1
#
_entry.id   AF-A0A914JVQ6-F1
#
_cell.length_a   1.000
_cell.length_b   1.000
_cell.length_c   1.000
_cell.angle_alpha   90.00
_cell.angle_beta   90.00
_cell.angle_gamma   90.00
#
_symmetry.space_group_name_H-M   'P 1'
#
loop_
_entity.id
_entity.type
_entity.pdbx_description
1 polymer ?
#
loop_
_entity_poly.entity_id
_entity_poly.type
_entity_poly.pdbx_seq_one_letter_code
_entity_poly.pdbx_strand_id
1 'polypeptide(L)'
;MGNTPIVTIHDSPTIYATFLKDGEAYTGRHLTDAGALARNGRNGVILVDGDLWREHRRFTLHVLRDFGLGKNLMQERILDEVTHTIADIKQDLENGAKVLSIQNELDRAVGSIINLLLFGYRFGR
;
A
#
# COMPACT_ATOMS: atom_id res chain seq x y z
N MET A 1 -13.45 20.97 -6.57
CA MET A 1 -13.97 20.85 -7.95
C MET A 1 -15.48 20.77 -7.86
N GLY A 2 -16.16 21.86 -8.23
CA GLY A 2 -17.50 22.20 -7.74
C GLY A 2 -17.41 23.39 -6.78
N ASN A 3 -18.21 23.39 -5.71
CA ASN A 3 -18.21 24.49 -4.72
C ASN A 3 -17.05 24.45 -3.72
N THR A 4 -16.15 23.47 -3.82
CA THR A 4 -14.99 23.32 -2.93
C THR A 4 -13.75 23.95 -3.60
N PRO A 5 -13.14 24.99 -2.99
CA PRO A 5 -11.90 25.57 -3.49
C PRO A 5 -10.77 24.53 -3.40
N ILE A 6 -9.93 24.47 -4.43
CA ILE A 6 -8.76 23.59 -4.48
C ILE A 6 -7.54 24.45 -4.81
N VAL A 7 -6.46 24.23 -4.06
CA VAL A 7 -5.15 24.80 -4.33
C VAL A 7 -4.28 23.70 -4.93
N THR A 8 -3.67 23.97 -6.08
CA THR A 8 -2.76 23.03 -6.74
C THR A 8 -1.35 23.61 -6.77
N ILE A 9 -0.37 22.80 -6.40
CA ILE A 9 1.04 23.17 -6.37
C ILE A 9 1.74 22.38 -7.49
N HIS A 10 2.48 23.09 -8.35
CA HIS A 10 3.04 22.51 -9.58
C HIS A 10 4.57 22.59 -9.67
N ASP A 11 5.23 23.33 -8.80
CA ASP A 11 6.69 23.51 -8.82
C ASP A 11 7.38 22.88 -7.61
N SER A 12 8.58 22.34 -7.85
CA SER A 12 9.38 21.65 -6.83
C SER A 12 9.72 22.52 -5.60
N PRO A 13 10.17 23.79 -5.77
CA PRO A 13 10.44 24.67 -4.62
C PRO A 13 9.24 24.85 -3.70
N THR A 14 8.04 25.07 -4.25
CA THR A 14 6.82 25.25 -3.46
C THR A 14 6.35 23.94 -2.84
N ILE A 15 6.49 22.80 -3.51
CA ILE A 15 6.23 21.48 -2.91
C ILE A 15 7.11 21.29 -1.67
N TYR A 16 8.40 21.60 -1.77
CA TYR A 16 9.33 21.48 -0.65
C TYR A 16 8.99 22.44 0.50
N ALA A 17 8.69 23.70 0.17
CA ALA A 17 8.30 24.69 1.17
C ALA A 17 7.02 24.27 1.92
N THR A 18 6.02 23.79 1.19
CA THR A 18 4.70 23.47 1.72
C THR A 18 4.70 22.15 2.50
N PHE A 19 5.15 21.05 1.88
CA PHE A 19 5.01 19.72 2.47
C PHE A 19 6.16 19.31 3.39
N LEU A 20 7.34 19.95 3.28
CA LEU A 20 8.49 19.62 4.12
C LEU A 20 8.80 20.71 5.15
N LYS A 21 8.95 21.97 4.73
CA LYS A 21 9.28 23.06 5.69
C LYS A 21 8.09 23.41 6.59
N ASP A 22 6.90 23.52 6.02
CA ASP A 22 5.65 23.84 6.74
C ASP A 22 4.72 22.62 6.87
N GLY A 23 5.30 21.41 6.86
CA GLY A 23 4.54 20.17 6.70
C GLY A 23 3.46 19.93 7.76
N GLU A 24 3.60 20.50 8.97
CA GLU A 24 2.61 20.35 10.05
C GLU A 24 1.25 20.98 9.69
N ALA A 25 1.27 22.15 9.03
CA ALA A 25 0.07 22.86 8.59
C ALA A 25 -0.72 22.11 7.51
N TYR A 26 -0.05 21.19 6.78
CA TYR A 26 -0.62 20.44 5.65
C TYR A 26 -0.75 18.94 5.93
N THR A 27 -0.86 18.54 7.20
CA THR A 27 -1.05 17.13 7.60
C THR A 27 -2.47 16.60 7.38
N GLY A 28 -3.44 17.49 7.16
CA GLY A 28 -4.85 17.15 7.05
C GLY A 28 -5.18 16.24 5.86
N ARG A 29 -6.22 15.42 6.01
CA ARG A 29 -6.67 14.48 4.95
C ARG A 29 -7.97 14.93 4.31
N HIS A 30 -7.88 15.37 3.05
CA HIS A 30 -9.05 15.58 2.22
C HIS A 30 -9.73 14.24 1.92
N LEU A 31 -11.01 14.11 2.27
CA LEU A 31 -11.81 12.96 1.90
C LEU A 31 -12.78 13.33 0.79
N THR A 32 -12.87 12.44 -0.19
CA THR A 32 -14.02 12.37 -1.09
C THR A 32 -15.13 11.56 -0.42
N ASP A 33 -16.38 11.96 -0.62
CA ASP A 33 -17.55 11.27 -0.01
C ASP A 33 -17.58 9.77 -0.36
N ALA A 34 -17.10 9.42 -1.57
CA ALA A 34 -16.96 8.03 -2.00
C ALA A 34 -16.01 7.21 -1.11
N GLY A 35 -14.89 7.80 -0.67
CA GLY A 35 -13.91 7.12 0.18
C GLY A 35 -14.44 6.87 1.60
N ALA A 36 -15.23 7.80 2.14
CA ALA A 36 -15.89 7.63 3.44
C ALA A 36 -16.98 6.55 3.37
N LEU A 37 -17.79 6.54 2.30
CA LEU A 37 -18.85 5.55 2.13
C LEU A 37 -18.30 4.12 2.05
N ALA A 38 -17.24 3.90 1.27
CA ALA A 38 -16.62 2.58 1.11
C ALA A 38 -16.04 2.00 2.42
N ARG A 39 -15.77 2.83 3.43
CA ARG A 39 -15.11 2.45 4.69
C ARG A 39 -15.98 2.67 5.93
N ASN A 40 -17.29 2.84 5.73
CA ASN A 40 -18.26 3.13 6.79
C ASN A 40 -17.82 4.30 7.68
N GLY A 41 -17.35 5.38 7.05
CA GLY A 41 -16.83 6.58 7.70
C GLY A 41 -15.31 6.76 7.56
N ARG A 42 -14.76 7.66 8.37
CA ARG A 42 -13.34 8.03 8.38
C ARG A 42 -12.53 7.06 9.25
N ASN A 43 -12.30 5.85 8.74
CA ASN A 43 -11.63 4.77 9.48
C ASN A 43 -10.30 4.35 8.85
N GLY A 44 -9.37 3.92 9.70
CA GLY A 44 -8.07 3.38 9.31
C GLY A 44 -7.03 4.45 8.98
N VAL A 45 -5.75 4.06 9.01
CA VAL A 45 -4.57 4.96 8.96
C VAL A 45 -4.49 5.85 7.71
N ILE A 46 -5.22 5.53 6.64
CA ILE A 46 -5.26 6.31 5.40
C ILE A 46 -6.34 7.41 5.43
N LEU A 47 -7.41 7.27 6.21
CA LEU A 47 -8.57 8.17 6.16
C LEU A 47 -8.80 8.96 7.44
N VAL A 48 -8.32 8.48 8.59
CA VAL A 48 -8.38 9.26 9.84
C VAL A 48 -7.46 10.47 9.76
N ASP A 49 -7.77 11.51 10.54
CA ASP A 49 -7.01 12.76 10.63
C ASP A 49 -6.75 13.14 12.10
N GLY A 50 -5.91 14.14 12.34
CA GLY A 50 -5.58 14.66 13.67
C GLY A 50 -4.84 13.66 14.54
N ASP A 51 -5.08 13.69 15.85
CA ASP A 51 -4.36 12.87 16.83
C ASP A 51 -4.61 11.36 16.63
N LEU A 52 -5.82 10.98 16.24
CA LEU A 52 -6.15 9.58 15.93
C LEU A 52 -5.30 9.05 14.77
N TRP A 53 -5.03 9.88 13.75
CA TRP A 53 -4.12 9.51 12.67
C TRP A 53 -2.69 9.30 13.16
N ARG A 54 -2.20 10.19 14.05
CA ARG A 54 -0.85 10.07 14.63
C ARG A 54 -0.69 8.78 15.42
N GLU A 55 -1.71 8.42 16.22
CA GLU A 55 -1.74 7.18 16.99
C GLU A 55 -1.77 5.94 16.08
N HIS A 56 -2.72 5.88 15.15
CA HIS A 56 -2.84 4.78 14.19
C HIS A 56 -1.55 4.59 13.38
N ARG A 57 -0.97 5.68 12.86
CA ARG A 57 0.28 5.63 12.09
C ARG A 57 1.43 5.08 12.92
N ARG A 58 1.58 5.55 14.17
CA ARG A 58 2.63 5.08 15.08
C ARG A 58 2.48 3.58 15.35
N PHE A 59 1.27 3.14 15.69
CA PHE A 59 0.96 1.73 15.94
C PHE A 59 1.21 0.87 14.71
N THR A 60 0.66 1.22 13.54
CA THR A 60 0.83 0.45 12.30
C THR A 60 2.30 0.34 11.90
N LEU A 61 3.08 1.42 11.97
CA LEU A 61 4.50 1.37 11.63
C LEU A 61 5.32 0.54 12.63
N HIS A 62 4.88 0.44 13.88
CA HIS A 62 5.50 -0.42 14.87
C HIS A 62 5.24 -1.90 14.53
N VAL A 63 3.96 -2.27 14.36
CA VAL A 63 3.55 -3.63 13.99
C VAL A 63 4.21 -4.10 12.69
N LEU A 64 4.27 -3.24 11.66
CA LEU A 64 4.93 -3.60 10.40
C LEU A 64 6.43 -3.88 10.57
N ARG A 65 7.12 -3.12 11.44
CA ARG A 65 8.54 -3.37 11.76
C ARG A 65 8.73 -4.67 12.54
N ASP A 66 7.79 -5.03 13.39
CA ASP A 66 7.81 -6.33 14.09
C ASP A 66 7.61 -7.48 13.12
N PHE A 67 6.76 -7.31 12.11
CA PHE A 67 6.58 -8.26 11.00
C PHE A 67 7.69 -8.23 9.94
N GLY A 68 8.75 -7.46 10.15
CA GLY A 68 9.95 -7.50 9.33
C GLY A 68 10.12 -6.36 8.34
N LEU A 69 9.22 -5.36 8.29
CA LEU A 69 9.40 -4.19 7.43
C LEU A 69 10.74 -3.51 7.74
N GLY A 70 11.58 -3.37 6.72
CA GLY A 70 12.93 -2.79 6.84
C GLY A 70 13.97 -3.74 7.45
N LYS A 71 13.65 -5.03 7.62
CA LYS A 71 14.55 -6.08 8.12
C LYS A 71 14.70 -7.20 7.07
N ASN A 72 15.71 -8.06 7.25
CA ASN A 72 15.97 -9.20 6.37
C ASN A 72 14.78 -10.15 6.22
N LEU A 73 13.96 -10.31 7.27
CA LEU A 73 12.76 -11.15 7.25
C LEU A 73 11.78 -10.77 6.12
N MET A 74 11.62 -9.47 5.81
CA MET A 74 10.75 -9.05 4.70
C MET A 74 11.37 -9.44 3.35
N GLN A 75 12.70 -9.29 3.22
CA GLN A 75 13.40 -9.69 2.00
C GLN A 75 13.26 -11.20 1.74
N GLU A 76 13.41 -12.03 2.78
CA GLU A 76 13.22 -13.48 2.68
C GLU A 76 11.81 -13.81 2.16
N ARG A 77 10.76 -13.22 2.74
CA ARG A 77 9.38 -13.42 2.29
C ARG A 77 9.15 -13.00 0.83
N ILE A 78 9.79 -11.91 0.39
CA ILE A 78 9.70 -11.44 -1.00
C ILE A 78 10.40 -12.44 -1.92
N LEU A 79 11.60 -12.90 -1.58
CA LEU A 79 12.34 -13.88 -2.38
C LEU A 79 11.59 -15.20 -2.48
N ASP A 80 11.02 -15.66 -1.37
CA ASP A 80 10.17 -16.85 -1.35
C ASP A 80 8.98 -16.70 -2.30
N GLU A 81 8.24 -15.58 -2.26
CA GLU A 81 7.11 -15.39 -3.19
C GLU A 81 7.55 -15.29 -4.65
N VAL A 82 8.73 -14.72 -4.93
CA VAL A 82 9.29 -14.72 -6.29
C VAL A 82 9.56 -16.15 -6.77
N THR A 83 10.16 -17.00 -5.92
CA THR A 83 10.39 -18.41 -6.25
C THR A 83 9.08 -19.14 -6.54
N HIS A 84 8.05 -18.92 -5.72
CA HIS A 84 6.74 -19.52 -5.95
C HIS A 84 6.09 -19.01 -7.23
N THR A 85 6.14 -17.69 -7.49
CA THR A 85 5.55 -17.10 -8.69
C THR A 85 6.21 -17.64 -9.96
N ILE A 86 7.54 -17.82 -9.95
CA ILE A 86 8.26 -18.44 -11.08
C ILE A 86 7.84 -19.90 -11.27
N ALA A 87 7.62 -20.65 -10.19
CA ALA A 87 7.12 -22.03 -10.27
C ALA A 87 5.70 -22.08 -10.85
N ASP A 88 4.80 -21.22 -10.37
CA ASP A 88 3.42 -21.10 -10.86
C ASP A 88 3.38 -20.74 -12.36
N ILE A 89 4.30 -19.88 -12.81
CA ILE A 89 4.44 -19.51 -14.23
C ILE A 89 4.96 -20.69 -15.07
N LYS A 90 5.98 -21.42 -14.59
CA LYS A 90 6.51 -22.58 -15.31
C LYS A 90 5.45 -23.66 -15.48
N GLN A 91 4.67 -23.91 -14.43
CA GLN A 91 3.57 -24.87 -14.46
C GLN A 91 2.51 -24.48 -15.49
N ASP A 92 2.15 -23.21 -15.58
CA ASP A 92 1.21 -22.73 -16.62
C ASP A 92 1.74 -22.96 -18.04
N LEU A 93 3.03 -22.69 -18.27
CA LEU A 93 3.67 -22.93 -19.56
C LEU A 93 3.67 -24.42 -19.93
N GLU A 94 3.94 -25.31 -18.97
CA GLU A 94 3.86 -26.76 -19.14
C GLU A 94 2.42 -27.22 -19.44
N ASN A 95 1.43 -26.58 -18.84
CA ASN A 95 0.00 -26.82 -19.09
C ASN A 95 -0.51 -26.22 -20.42
N GLY A 96 0.37 -25.63 -21.22
CA GLY A 96 0.05 -25.13 -22.56
C GLY A 96 -0.38 -23.67 -22.61
N ALA A 97 -0.18 -22.88 -21.55
CA ALA A 97 -0.39 -21.43 -21.60
C ALA A 97 0.56 -20.80 -22.63
N LYS A 98 -0.02 -20.10 -23.62
CA LYS A 98 0.73 -19.41 -24.68
C LYS A 98 0.94 -17.92 -24.43
N VAL A 99 0.13 -17.34 -23.56
CA VAL A 99 0.16 -15.92 -23.22
C VAL A 99 0.00 -15.80 -21.70
N LEU A 100 0.91 -15.05 -21.09
CA LEU A 100 0.87 -14.73 -19.67
C LEU A 100 0.81 -13.22 -19.51
N SER A 101 -0.11 -12.75 -18.67
CA SER A 101 -0.15 -11.34 -18.28
C SER A 101 0.81 -11.12 -17.11
N ILE A 102 1.95 -10.48 -17.39
CA ILE A 102 2.93 -10.15 -16.34
C ILE A 102 2.28 -9.28 -15.26
N GLN A 103 1.37 -8.39 -15.63
CA GLN A 103 0.64 -7.56 -14.67
C GLN A 103 -0.13 -8.41 -13.64
N ASN A 104 -0.85 -9.44 -14.10
CA ASN A 104 -1.63 -10.29 -13.20
C ASN A 104 -0.74 -11.11 -12.25
N GLU A 105 0.42 -11.59 -12.74
CA GLU A 105 1.37 -12.32 -11.92
C GLU A 105 1.99 -11.42 -10.84
N LEU A 106 2.33 -10.17 -11.20
CA LEU A 106 2.84 -9.18 -10.24
C LEU A 106 1.79 -8.77 -9.22
N ASP A 107 0.55 -8.49 -9.66
CA ASP A 107 -0.55 -8.13 -8.78
C ASP A 107 -0.84 -9.27 -7.78
N ARG A 108 -0.80 -10.53 -8.23
CA ARG A 108 -0.94 -11.70 -7.36
C ARG A 108 0.22 -11.80 -6.38
N ALA A 109 1.47 -11.70 -6.84
CA ALA A 109 2.65 -11.81 -5.97
C ALA A 109 2.65 -10.74 -4.87
N VAL A 110 2.33 -9.49 -5.22
CA VAL A 110 2.19 -8.39 -4.25
C VAL A 110 1.06 -8.68 -3.26
N GLY A 111 -0.10 -9.13 -3.76
CA GLY A 111 -1.23 -9.53 -2.92
C GLY A 111 -0.89 -10.68 -1.96
N SER A 112 -0.16 -11.69 -2.43
CA SER A 112 0.31 -12.83 -1.64
C SER A 112 1.24 -12.40 -0.51
N ILE A 113 2.20 -11.50 -0.76
CA ILE A 113 3.09 -10.98 0.29
C ILE A 113 2.30 -10.24 1.36
N ILE A 114 1.35 -9.38 0.95
CA ILE A 114 0.49 -8.64 1.88
C ILE A 114 -0.37 -9.60 2.70
N ASN A 115 -0.96 -10.62 2.09
CA ASN A 115 -1.78 -11.59 2.81
C ASN A 115 -0.97 -12.54 3.69
N LEU A 116 0.23 -12.90 3.28
CA LEU A 116 1.14 -13.67 4.12
C LEU A 116 1.47 -12.88 5.40
N LEU A 117 1.63 -11.56 5.28
CA LEU A 117 1.86 -10.67 6.41
C LEU A 117 0.62 -10.53 7.32
N LEU A 118 -0.57 -10.40 6.75
CA LEU A 118 -1.80 -10.09 7.49
C LEU A 118 -2.52 -11.32 8.04
N PHE A 119 -2.55 -12.40 7.26
CA PHE A 119 -3.38 -13.59 7.50
C PHE A 119 -2.58 -14.90 7.52
N GLY A 120 -1.28 -14.86 7.21
CA GLY A 120 -0.41 -16.03 7.28
C GLY A 120 -0.52 -16.99 6.09
N TYR A 121 -1.18 -16.59 4.99
CA TYR A 121 -1.27 -17.40 3.78
C TYR A 121 -1.03 -16.58 2.50
N ARG A 122 -0.51 -17.25 1.48
CA ARG A 122 -0.33 -16.69 0.13
C ARG A 122 -1.52 -17.03 -0.77
N PHE A 123 -1.70 -16.28 -1.85
CA PHE A 123 -2.58 -16.70 -2.93
C PHE A 123 -1.81 -17.60 -3.90
N GLY A 124 -2.09 -18.90 -3.84
CA GLY A 124 -1.60 -19.87 -4.81
C GLY A 124 -2.52 -19.99 -6.04
N ARG A 125 -2.07 -20.75 -7.03
CA ARG A 125 -2.93 -21.32 -8.08
C ARG A 125 -3.56 -22.64 -7.61
#